data_AF-A0A7Y5I0P8-F1
#
_entry.id   AF-A0A7Y5I0P8-F1
#
_cell.length_a   1.000
_cell.length_b   1.000
_cell.length_c   1.000
_cell.angle_alpha   90.00
_cell.angle_beta   90.00
_cell.angle_gamma   90.00
#
_symmetry.space_group_name_H-M   'P 1'
#
loop_
_entity.id
_entity.type
_entity.pdbx_description
1 polymer ?
#
loop_
_entity_poly.entity_id
_entity_poly.type
_entity_poly.pdbx_seq_one_letter_code
_entity_poly.pdbx_strand_id
1 'polypeptide(L)' 'EAAMVEYMVREAAEHGTHWYSIARHMLGLRHGLPGARRWRQVWSDHRLKDRPPHEVMALARP' A
#
# COMPACT_ATOMS: atom_id res chain seq x y z
N GLU A 1 1.34 5.35 8.09
CA GLU A 1 0.99 4.15 7.29
C GLU A 1 -0.51 3.89 7.26
N ALA A 2 -1.20 3.67 8.40
CA ALA A 2 -2.65 3.43 8.44
C ALA A 2 -3.50 4.54 7.78
N ALA A 3 -3.15 5.80 8.03
CA ALA A 3 -3.83 6.94 7.40
C ALA A 3 -3.76 6.92 5.86
N MET A 4 -2.68 6.37 5.27
CA MET A 4 -2.56 6.23 3.81
C MET A 4 -3.48 5.14 3.27
N VAL A 5 -3.71 4.08 4.05
CA VAL A 5 -4.65 3.00 3.67
C VAL A 5 -6.07 3.51 3.64
N GLU A 6 -6.49 4.24 4.68
CA GLU A 6 -7.81 4.87 4.74
C GLU A 6 -8.01 5.87 3.61
N TYR A 7 -6.98 6.67 3.32
CA TYR A 7 -6.98 7.58 2.18
C TYR A 7 -7.19 6.82 0.85
N MET A 8 -6.46 5.73 0.60
CA MET A 8 -6.64 4.93 -0.62
C MET A 8 -8.04 4.32 -0.74
N VAL A 9 -8.62 3.86 0.38
CA VAL A 9 -9.98 3.32 0.40
C VAL A 9 -10.99 4.40 0.03
N ARG A 10 -10.83 5.61 0.59
CA ARG A 10 -11.69 6.76 0.27
C ARG A 10 -11.56 7.18 -1.19
N GLU A 11 -10.35 7.34 -1.70
CA GLU A 11 -10.09 7.70 -3.10
C GLU A 11 -10.67 6.69 -4.10
N ALA A 12 -10.58 5.40 -3.78
CA ALA A 12 -11.19 4.36 -4.60
C ALA A 12 -12.73 4.48 -4.62
N ALA A 13 -13.34 4.79 -3.47
CA ALA A 13 -14.80 4.95 -3.35
C ALA A 13 -15.31 6.23 -4.03
N GLU A 14 -14.60 7.35 -3.88
CA GLU A 14 -15.03 8.67 -4.37
C GLU A 14 -14.69 8.88 -5.86
N HIS A 15 -13.58 8.31 -6.33
CA HIS A 15 -13.01 8.65 -7.64
C HIS A 15 -12.66 7.45 -8.51
N GLY A 16 -12.78 6.22 -7.99
CA GLY A 16 -12.32 5.02 -8.69
C GLY A 16 -10.79 4.98 -8.86
N THR A 17 -10.05 5.80 -8.09
CA THR A 17 -8.60 5.86 -8.19
C THR A 17 -7.99 4.55 -7.70
N HIS A 18 -7.21 3.91 -8.56
CA HIS A 18 -6.56 2.65 -8.24
C HIS A 18 -5.42 2.87 -7.24
N TRP A 19 -5.46 2.22 -6.07
CA TRP A 19 -4.49 2.44 -4.98
C TRP A 19 -3.02 2.27 -5.40
N TYR A 20 -2.73 1.39 -6.36
CA TYR A 20 -1.38 1.14 -6.87
C TYR A 20 -0.67 2.41 -7.36
N SER A 21 -1.40 3.39 -7.91
CA SER A 21 -0.82 4.69 -8.31
C SER A 21 -0.41 5.54 -7.09
N ILE A 22 -1.15 5.43 -5.98
CA ILE A 22 -0.90 6.13 -4.71
C ILE A 22 0.23 5.45 -3.93
N ALA A 23 0.30 4.11 -3.95
CA ALA A 23 1.25 3.34 -3.12
C ALA A 23 2.72 3.61 -3.41
N ARG A 24 3.06 4.06 -4.63
CA ARG A 24 4.43 4.48 -4.97
C ARG A 24 4.99 5.55 -4.02
N HIS A 25 4.12 6.40 -3.46
CA HIS A 25 4.52 7.49 -2.58
C HIS A 25 4.83 7.02 -1.14
N MET A 26 4.37 5.83 -0.74
CA MET A 26 4.58 5.28 0.60
C MET A 26 5.72 4.25 0.68
N LEU A 27 6.36 3.88 -0.43
CA LEU A 27 7.44 2.89 -0.44
C LEU A 27 8.64 3.29 0.43
N GLY A 28 8.89 4.59 0.59
CA GLY A 28 9.97 5.14 1.40
C GLY A 28 9.68 5.22 2.91
N LEU A 29 8.43 5.02 3.35
CA LEU A 29 8.04 5.26 4.76
C LEU A 29 8.81 4.40 5.78
N ARG A 30 9.27 3.21 5.37
CA ARG A 30 10.01 2.28 6.23
C ARG A 30 11.50 2.20 5.93
N HIS A 31 12.07 3.18 5.25
CA HIS A 31 13.48 3.16 4.90
C HIS A 31 14.37 2.98 6.15
N GLY A 32 15.28 2.00 6.12
CA GLY A 32 16.19 1.69 7.24
C GLY A 32 15.57 0.89 8.40
N LEU A 33 14.27 0.56 8.36
CA LEU A 33 13.61 -0.22 9.41
C LEU A 33 13.61 -1.74 9.11
N PRO A 34 13.56 -2.60 10.14
CA PRO A 34 13.27 -4.02 9.96
C PRO A 34 11.97 -4.24 9.17
N GLY A 35 11.99 -5.16 8.20
CA GLY A 35 10.84 -5.42 7.33
C GLY A 35 10.67 -4.46 6.13
N ALA A 36 11.54 -3.45 5.97
CA ALA A 36 11.49 -2.51 4.84
C ALA A 36 11.53 -3.18 3.45
N ARG A 37 12.22 -4.32 3.34
CA ARG A 37 12.24 -5.12 2.11
C ARG A 37 10.87 -5.71 1.80
N ARG A 38 10.25 -6.38 2.77
CA ARG A 38 8.91 -6.98 2.63
C ARG A 38 7.86 -5.92 2.33
N TRP A 39 7.95 -4.78 3.01
CA TRP A 39 7.12 -3.61 2.74
C TRP A 39 7.16 -3.20 1.27
N ARG A 40 8.37 -2.98 0.72
CA ARG A 40 8.53 -2.61 -0.68
C ARG A 40 8.02 -3.71 -1.61
N GLN A 41 8.35 -4.97 -1.34
CA GLN A 41 7.90 -6.12 -2.15
C GLN A 41 6.37 -6.17 -2.28
N VAL A 42 5.66 -6.07 -1.16
CA VAL A 42 4.19 -6.17 -1.15
C VAL A 42 3.55 -4.95 -1.82
N TRP A 43 3.98 -3.73 -1.48
CA TRP A 43 3.37 -2.52 -2.04
C TRP A 43 3.73 -2.22 -3.50
N SER A 44 4.76 -2.86 -4.04
CA SER A 44 5.11 -2.80 -5.47
C SER A 44 4.66 -4.03 -6.27
N ASP A 45 3.98 -5.00 -5.66
CA ASP A 45 3.57 -6.21 -6.38
C ASP A 45 2.31 -5.93 -7.22
N HIS A 46 2.50 -5.87 -8.54
CA HIS A 46 1.42 -5.68 -9.51
C HIS A 46 0.34 -6.77 -9.45
N ARG A 47 0.64 -7.96 -8.91
CA ARG A 47 -0.32 -9.05 -8.75
C ARG A 47 -1.31 -8.80 -7.63
N LEU A 48 -0.99 -7.91 -6.70
CA LEU A 48 -1.86 -7.54 -5.59
C LEU A 48 -2.76 -6.35 -5.92
N LYS A 49 -2.57 -5.68 -7.07
CA LYS A 49 -3.24 -4.42 -7.44
C LYS A 49 -4.76 -4.48 -7.34
N ASP A 50 -5.38 -5.63 -7.63
CA ASP A 50 -6.83 -5.80 -7.57
C ASP A 50 -7.37 -6.08 -6.15
N ARG A 51 -6.47 -6.23 -5.17
CA ARG A 51 -6.85 -6.43 -3.77
C ARG A 51 -7.15 -5.10 -3.07
N PRO A 52 -7.99 -5.10 -2.04
CA PRO A 52 -8.17 -3.93 -1.19
C PRO A 52 -6.87 -3.49 -0.49
N PRO A 53 -6.64 -2.17 -0.30
CA PRO A 53 -5.46 -1.66 0.39
C PRO A 53 -5.23 -2.25 1.80
N HIS A 54 -6.31 -2.59 2.51
CA HIS A 54 -6.22 -3.19 3.85
C HIS A 54 -5.66 -4.62 3.82
N GLU A 55 -5.99 -5.42 2.80
CA GLU A 55 -5.39 -6.75 2.61
C GLU A 55 -3.91 -6.64 2.29
N VAL A 56 -3.55 -5.70 1.39
CA VAL A 56 -2.16 -5.44 1.02
C VAL A 56 -1.36 -5.00 2.25
N MET A 57 -1.92 -4.13 3.09
CA MET A 57 -1.31 -3.74 4.37
C MET A 57 -1.09 -4.93 5.30
N ALA A 58 -2.06 -5.84 5.43
CA ALA A 58 -1.91 -7.03 6.25
C ALA A 58 -0.76 -7.94 5.77
N LEU A 59 -0.60 -8.10 4.45
CA LEU A 59 0.51 -8.84 3.86
C LEU A 59 1.87 -8.17 4.09
N ALA A 60 1.90 -6.83 4.13
CA ALA A 60 3.10 -6.02 4.29
C ALA A 60 3.62 -5.93 5.74
N ARG A 61 2.81 -6.33 6.74
CA ARG A 61 3.25 -6.41 8.13
C ARG A 61 4.33 -7.50 8.27
N PRO A 62 5.41 -7.24 9.03
CA PRO A 62 6.40 -8.26 9.36
C PRO A 62 5.81 -9.35 10.24
#